data_AF-A0A3L7S1Z0-F1
#
_entry.id   AF-A0A3L7S1Z0-F1
#
_cell.length_a   1.000
_cell.length_b   1.000
_cell.length_c   1.000
_cell.angle_alpha   90.00
_cell.angle_beta   90.00
_cell.angle_gamma   90.00
#
_symmetry.space_group_name_H-M   'P 1'
#
loop_
_entity.id
_entity.type
_entity.pdbx_description
1 polymer ?
#
loop_
_entity_poly.entity_id
_entity_poly.type
_entity_poly.pdbx_seq_one_letter_code
_entity_poly.pdbx_strand_id
1 'polypeptide(L)'
;MQRHIMFHLFHRRAFFLTLWVLFVSYPSAIVKSAEDTTVGVPRDAVLFEIAGLENVKLYAAGNSLYTEIKVTTDDASLKIPRLANVVRSIRWQSTPETMISLQPEPDHWIIRHGKPPAADGDVLIINLDAPPCIFDGSTVTRVTKEGLIFLPAKLATTSGENLRYEPQPHKNTVGYWSNVKATAEWKLSTSQKGSYEIDILQGCGTGHGGSTVEMQIGNESRSFVVEGTGHFQNFVWRTVGTVELPLDETVTLKLVPKSKPGGAVMDVRAVRLVRPGTERSFESELVAPDALPKKQ
;
A
#
# COMPACT_ATOMS: atom_id res chain seq x y z
N MET A 1 40.73 36.14 -54.60
CA MET A 1 41.57 34.94 -54.78
C MET A 1 42.45 34.81 -53.54
N GLN A 2 42.25 33.73 -52.79
CA GLN A 2 43.09 33.12 -51.74
C GLN A 2 43.74 33.95 -50.60
N ARG A 3 43.26 33.58 -49.39
CA ARG A 3 43.98 33.23 -48.15
C ARG A 3 44.88 34.28 -47.50
N HIS A 4 44.51 34.70 -46.28
CA HIS A 4 45.41 34.73 -45.13
C HIS A 4 44.64 34.22 -43.89
N ILE A 5 45.26 33.26 -43.21
CA ILE A 5 44.78 32.55 -42.03
C ILE A 5 45.18 33.38 -40.81
N MET A 6 44.22 33.72 -39.94
CA MET A 6 44.51 34.30 -38.62
C MET A 6 43.89 33.41 -37.56
N PHE A 7 44.76 32.74 -36.81
CA PHE A 7 44.42 31.94 -35.63
C PHE A 7 44.07 32.90 -34.47
N HIS A 8 42.84 32.83 -33.98
CA HIS A 8 42.52 33.32 -32.65
C HIS A 8 41.96 32.18 -31.79
N LEU A 9 42.74 31.92 -30.73
CA LEU A 9 42.47 31.02 -29.63
C LEU A 9 41.13 31.42 -28.97
N PHE A 10 40.13 30.55 -29.03
CA PHE A 10 38.97 30.63 -28.13
C PHE A 10 38.95 29.40 -27.23
N HIS A 11 39.07 29.65 -25.93
CA HIS A 11 38.91 28.67 -24.86
C HIS A 11 37.54 27.98 -24.96
N ARG A 12 37.53 26.68 -25.28
CA ARG A 12 36.39 25.81 -24.99
C ARG A 12 36.48 25.38 -23.52
N ARG A 13 35.69 26.01 -22.66
CA ARG A 13 35.33 25.43 -21.35
C ARG A 13 34.42 24.23 -21.61
N ALA A 14 34.95 23.02 -21.45
CA ALA A 14 34.15 21.82 -21.35
C ALA A 14 33.48 21.83 -19.96
N PHE A 15 32.16 22.00 -19.91
CA PHE A 15 31.36 21.69 -18.73
C PHE A 15 31.29 20.16 -18.62
N PHE A 16 32.00 19.59 -17.65
CA PHE A 16 31.74 18.22 -17.20
C PHE A 16 30.41 18.21 -16.46
N LEU A 17 29.39 17.60 -17.07
CA LEU A 17 28.13 17.32 -16.42
C LEU A 17 28.34 16.07 -15.54
N THR A 18 28.63 16.27 -14.25
CA THR A 18 28.75 15.18 -13.29
C THR A 18 27.36 14.62 -13.03
N LEU A 19 27.08 13.45 -13.58
CA LEU A 19 25.86 12.68 -13.35
C LEU A 19 25.87 12.17 -11.90
N TRP A 20 25.15 12.86 -11.01
CA TRP A 20 24.91 12.37 -9.65
C TRP A 20 23.86 11.26 -9.71
N VAL A 21 24.32 10.01 -9.75
CA VAL A 21 23.46 8.86 -9.45
C VAL A 21 23.27 8.83 -7.93
N LEU A 22 22.11 9.27 -7.46
CA LEU A 22 21.68 9.11 -6.08
C LEU A 22 21.48 7.62 -5.81
N PHE A 23 22.49 6.97 -5.24
CA PHE A 23 22.31 5.70 -4.56
C PHE A 23 21.49 5.95 -3.30
N VAL A 24 20.25 5.47 -3.30
CA VAL A 24 19.48 5.31 -2.07
C VAL A 24 20.20 4.23 -1.26
N SER A 25 20.98 4.61 -0.25
CA SER A 25 21.56 3.67 0.69
C SER A 25 20.45 3.20 1.63
N TYR A 26 19.95 1.99 1.38
CA TYR A 26 19.23 1.26 2.42
C TYR A 26 20.21 0.99 3.58
N PRO A 27 19.75 1.04 4.84
CA PRO A 27 20.57 0.55 5.94
C PRO A 27 20.98 -0.88 5.62
N SER A 28 22.29 -1.12 5.57
CA SER A 28 22.88 -2.41 5.27
C SER A 28 22.41 -3.43 6.29
N ALA A 29 21.37 -4.19 5.94
CA ALA A 29 21.03 -5.40 6.64
C ALA A 29 22.25 -6.32 6.55
N ILE A 30 22.64 -6.93 7.67
CA ILE A 30 23.65 -7.98 7.69
C ILE A 30 23.08 -9.12 6.85
N VAL A 31 23.61 -9.30 5.63
CA VAL A 31 23.20 -10.37 4.71
C VAL A 31 23.76 -11.67 5.24
N LYS A 32 22.97 -12.39 6.04
CA LYS A 32 23.16 -13.84 6.19
C LYS A 32 22.36 -14.51 5.06
N SER A 33 23.08 -15.04 4.06
CA SER A 33 22.47 -15.97 3.10
C SER A 33 21.86 -17.13 3.87
N ALA A 34 20.74 -17.68 3.40
CA ALA A 34 20.25 -18.96 3.91
C ALA A 34 21.36 -20.01 3.72
N GLU A 35 22.12 -20.31 4.78
CA GLU A 35 22.95 -21.51 4.80
C GLU A 35 22.01 -22.71 4.64
N ASP A 36 22.33 -23.55 3.67
CA ASP A 36 21.75 -24.83 3.27
C ASP A 36 20.97 -25.55 4.39
N THR A 37 19.67 -25.28 4.62
CA THR A 37 18.97 -25.90 5.77
C THR A 37 17.48 -26.25 5.65
N THR A 38 16.69 -25.72 4.69
CA THR A 38 15.25 -26.08 4.62
C THR A 38 14.77 -26.30 3.18
N VAL A 39 14.33 -27.53 2.87
CA VAL A 39 13.74 -27.89 1.57
C VAL A 39 12.55 -26.98 1.28
N GLY A 40 12.59 -26.26 0.16
CA GLY A 40 11.48 -25.42 -0.31
C GLY A 40 11.65 -23.91 -0.17
N VAL A 41 12.63 -23.43 0.61
CA VAL A 41 13.01 -22.01 0.64
C VAL A 41 14.00 -21.71 -0.50
N PRO A 42 13.82 -20.65 -1.31
CA PRO A 42 14.76 -20.27 -2.35
C PRO A 42 16.17 -19.97 -1.80
N ARG A 43 17.21 -20.32 -2.56
CA ARG A 43 18.61 -20.12 -2.15
C ARG A 43 19.01 -18.65 -2.02
N ASP A 44 18.35 -17.78 -2.80
CA ASP A 44 18.54 -16.33 -2.78
C ASP A 44 17.66 -15.64 -1.72
N ALA A 45 16.87 -16.40 -0.96
CA ALA A 45 16.03 -15.83 0.08
C ALA A 45 16.88 -15.29 1.25
N VAL A 46 16.48 -14.14 1.76
CA VAL A 46 17.12 -13.45 2.88
C VAL A 46 16.23 -13.53 4.11
N LEU A 47 16.83 -13.66 5.29
CA LEU A 47 16.10 -13.65 6.55
C LEU A 47 15.31 -12.34 6.69
N PHE A 48 14.00 -12.45 6.83
CA PHE A 48 13.09 -11.33 7.06
C PHE A 48 12.81 -11.26 8.56
N GLU A 49 13.69 -10.55 9.28
CA GLU A 49 13.63 -10.47 10.74
C GLU A 49 12.39 -9.72 11.21
N ILE A 50 11.61 -10.38 12.08
CA ILE A 50 10.45 -9.80 12.75
C ILE A 50 10.62 -10.01 14.25
N ALA A 51 10.63 -8.91 15.00
CA ALA A 51 10.72 -8.97 16.45
C ALA A 51 9.51 -9.73 17.05
N GLY A 52 9.76 -10.63 18.00
CA GLY A 52 8.72 -11.37 18.72
C GLY A 52 8.21 -12.64 18.04
N LEU A 53 8.77 -13.05 16.90
CA LEU A 53 8.52 -14.36 16.28
C LEU A 53 9.55 -15.39 16.75
N GLU A 54 9.30 -16.03 17.89
CA GLU A 54 10.27 -16.98 18.49
C GLU A 54 10.27 -18.36 17.82
N ASN A 55 9.14 -18.78 17.23
CA ASN A 55 8.94 -20.15 16.73
C ASN A 55 8.84 -20.26 15.19
N VAL A 56 8.94 -19.15 14.46
CA VAL A 56 8.80 -19.13 13.01
C VAL A 56 9.88 -18.25 12.40
N LYS A 57 10.62 -18.81 11.45
CA LYS A 57 11.55 -18.05 10.62
C LYS A 57 10.85 -17.66 9.33
N LEU A 58 11.03 -16.40 8.94
CA LEU A 58 10.52 -15.85 7.69
C LEU A 58 11.68 -15.50 6.78
N TYR A 59 11.56 -15.86 5.51
CA TYR A 59 12.53 -15.54 4.48
C TYR A 59 11.83 -14.79 3.35
N ALA A 60 12.46 -13.76 2.81
CA ALA A 60 11.96 -12.99 1.69
C ALA A 60 12.77 -13.31 0.42
N ALA A 61 12.08 -13.60 -0.68
CA ALA A 61 12.67 -13.65 -2.03
C ALA A 61 11.67 -13.12 -3.05
N GLY A 62 12.10 -12.18 -3.90
CA GLY A 62 11.20 -11.48 -4.83
C GLY A 62 10.00 -10.85 -4.10
N ASN A 63 8.79 -11.20 -4.54
CA ASN A 63 7.52 -10.73 -3.96
C ASN A 63 6.91 -11.75 -2.98
N SER A 64 7.71 -12.62 -2.37
CA SER A 64 7.18 -13.72 -1.56
C SER A 64 7.86 -13.79 -0.19
N LEU A 65 7.08 -14.15 0.83
CA LEU A 65 7.58 -14.63 2.10
C LEU A 65 7.45 -16.16 2.17
N TYR A 66 8.46 -16.79 2.73
CA TYR A 66 8.55 -18.24 2.95
C TYR A 66 8.70 -18.47 4.45
N THR A 67 7.83 -19.30 5.01
CA THR A 67 7.81 -19.54 6.46
C THR A 67 8.14 -20.99 6.75
N GLU A 68 9.13 -21.23 7.60
CA GLU A 68 9.37 -22.55 8.16
C GLU A 68 8.54 -22.71 9.43
N ILE A 69 7.48 -23.52 9.36
CA ILE A 69 6.64 -23.85 10.51
C ILE A 69 7.02 -25.25 10.97
N LYS A 70 7.68 -25.34 12.13
CA LYS A 70 8.06 -26.63 12.72
C LYS A 70 6.82 -27.35 13.21
N VAL A 71 6.71 -28.64 12.89
CA VAL A 71 5.56 -29.53 13.21
C VAL A 71 5.25 -29.62 14.71
N THR A 72 6.17 -29.17 15.57
CA THR A 72 6.00 -29.16 17.03
C THR A 72 5.03 -28.09 17.55
N THR A 73 4.55 -27.17 16.71
CA THR A 73 3.50 -26.25 17.13
C THR A 73 2.14 -26.84 16.79
N ASP A 74 1.38 -27.23 17.82
CA ASP A 74 -0.08 -27.45 17.69
C ASP A 74 -0.84 -26.18 17.28
N ASP A 75 -0.14 -25.04 17.14
CA ASP A 75 -0.69 -23.78 16.68
C ASP A 75 -1.08 -23.87 15.19
N ALA A 76 -2.38 -23.82 14.95
CA ALA A 76 -2.97 -23.77 13.61
C ALA A 76 -2.89 -22.37 12.97
N SER A 77 -2.16 -21.43 13.61
CA SER A 77 -2.06 -20.04 13.17
C SER A 77 -0.65 -19.47 13.23
N LEU A 78 -0.35 -18.64 12.24
CA LEU A 78 0.83 -17.79 12.18
C LEU A 78 0.38 -16.34 12.30
N LYS A 79 0.94 -15.61 13.28
CA LYS A 79 0.74 -14.16 13.42
C LYS A 79 1.96 -13.43 12.86
N ILE A 80 1.77 -12.53 11.91
CA ILE A 80 2.83 -11.65 11.38
C ILE A 80 2.43 -10.19 11.54
N PRO A 81 3.36 -9.23 11.67
CA PRO A 81 3.02 -7.82 11.62
C PRO A 81 2.32 -7.50 10.31
N ARG A 82 1.48 -6.45 10.35
CA ARG A 82 0.85 -5.92 9.16
C ARG A 82 1.93 -5.50 8.15
N LEU A 83 1.76 -5.92 6.90
CA LEU A 83 2.61 -5.50 5.80
C LEU A 83 1.93 -4.40 4.96
N ALA A 84 2.75 -3.61 4.25
CA ALA A 84 2.33 -2.65 3.25
C ALA A 84 2.20 -3.30 1.86
N ASN A 85 1.52 -4.44 1.81
CA ASN A 85 1.40 -5.30 0.62
C ASN A 85 -0.03 -5.80 0.41
N VAL A 86 -0.39 -6.06 -0.85
CA VAL A 86 -1.57 -6.85 -1.22
C VAL A 86 -1.18 -8.33 -1.23
N VAL A 87 -1.96 -9.18 -0.55
CA VAL A 87 -1.70 -10.63 -0.51
C VAL A 87 -2.34 -11.29 -1.73
N ARG A 88 -1.54 -11.79 -2.67
CA ARG A 88 -2.03 -12.47 -3.88
C ARG A 88 -2.48 -13.89 -3.59
N SER A 89 -1.75 -14.62 -2.75
CA SER A 89 -2.12 -15.98 -2.32
C SER A 89 -1.35 -16.36 -1.06
N ILE A 90 -1.92 -17.27 -0.26
CA ILE A 90 -1.19 -17.99 0.78
C ILE A 90 -1.42 -19.47 0.54
N ARG A 91 -0.34 -20.27 0.50
CA ARG A 91 -0.44 -21.70 0.21
C ARG A 91 0.68 -22.48 0.85
N TRP A 92 0.41 -23.74 1.17
CA TRP A 92 1.46 -24.72 1.41
C TRP A 92 2.18 -25.03 0.11
N GLN A 93 3.48 -25.30 0.18
CA GLN A 93 4.25 -25.70 -0.99
C GLN A 93 3.84 -27.10 -1.47
N SER A 94 3.64 -28.04 -0.54
CA SER A 94 3.30 -29.43 -0.89
C SER A 94 1.84 -29.65 -1.29
N THR A 95 0.91 -28.88 -0.71
CA THR A 95 -0.55 -28.97 -0.95
C THR A 95 -1.18 -27.60 -1.27
N PRO A 96 -0.87 -27.01 -2.43
CA PRO A 96 -1.27 -25.65 -2.76
C PRO A 96 -2.80 -25.41 -2.81
N GLU A 97 -3.59 -26.47 -2.91
CA GLU A 97 -5.06 -26.48 -2.88
C GLU A 97 -5.65 -26.38 -1.46
N THR A 98 -4.83 -26.54 -0.42
CA THR A 98 -5.29 -26.43 0.97
C THR A 98 -5.82 -25.02 1.24
N MET A 99 -7.03 -24.96 1.81
CA MET A 99 -7.65 -23.68 2.16
C MET A 99 -6.93 -23.03 3.33
N ILE A 100 -6.26 -21.91 3.07
CA ILE A 100 -5.63 -21.05 4.08
C ILE A 100 -6.45 -19.78 4.23
N SER A 101 -6.73 -19.38 5.48
CA SER A 101 -7.46 -18.14 5.75
C SER A 101 -6.54 -17.05 6.29
N LEU A 102 -6.79 -15.82 5.85
CA LEU A 102 -6.12 -14.62 6.30
C LEU A 102 -7.12 -13.73 7.02
N GLN A 103 -6.91 -13.50 8.31
CA GLN A 103 -7.64 -12.53 9.10
C GLN A 103 -6.73 -11.32 9.36
N PRO A 104 -7.00 -10.16 8.74
CA PRO A 104 -6.30 -8.94 9.08
C PRO A 104 -6.78 -8.39 10.42
N GLU A 105 -5.85 -7.89 11.22
CA GLU A 105 -6.08 -7.02 12.37
C GLU A 105 -5.40 -5.65 12.12
N PRO A 106 -5.65 -4.62 12.95
CA PRO A 106 -5.10 -3.28 12.71
C PRO A 106 -3.57 -3.23 12.56
N ASP A 107 -2.82 -4.00 13.36
CA ASP A 107 -1.36 -3.99 13.46
C ASP A 107 -0.68 -5.31 13.09
N HIS A 108 -1.44 -6.40 12.95
CA HIS A 108 -0.94 -7.73 12.61
C HIS A 108 -1.92 -8.49 11.72
N TRP A 109 -1.46 -9.55 11.08
CA TRP A 109 -2.28 -10.50 10.35
C TRP A 109 -2.20 -11.88 10.98
N ILE A 110 -3.32 -12.58 11.01
CA ILE A 110 -3.43 -13.95 11.50
C ILE A 110 -3.71 -14.86 10.31
N ILE A 111 -2.75 -15.70 9.97
CA ILE A 111 -2.82 -16.69 8.90
C ILE A 111 -3.16 -18.02 9.55
N ARG A 112 -4.39 -18.53 9.34
CA ARG A 112 -4.76 -19.87 9.84
C ARG A 112 -4.51 -20.88 8.76
N HIS A 113 -3.53 -21.74 9.01
CA HIS A 113 -3.01 -22.71 8.05
C HIS A 113 -3.30 -24.17 8.43
N GLY A 114 -3.81 -24.42 9.64
CA GLY A 114 -4.02 -25.78 10.13
C GLY A 114 -2.70 -26.51 10.39
N LYS A 115 -2.73 -27.84 10.51
CA LYS A 115 -1.50 -28.62 10.68
C LYS A 115 -0.67 -28.60 9.38
N PRO A 116 0.67 -28.44 9.45
CA PRO A 116 1.53 -28.61 8.28
C PRO A 116 1.28 -29.96 7.59
N PRO A 117 1.13 -30.00 6.26
CA PRO A 117 0.85 -31.24 5.52
C PRO A 117 2.00 -32.26 5.58
N ALA A 118 3.25 -31.79 5.61
CA ALA A 118 4.44 -32.62 5.69
C ALA A 118 4.92 -32.81 7.15
N ALA A 119 5.28 -34.04 7.50
CA ALA A 119 5.76 -34.40 8.85
C ALA A 119 7.12 -33.79 9.21
N ASP A 120 7.94 -33.46 8.20
CA ASP A 120 9.27 -32.89 8.38
C ASP A 120 9.30 -31.35 8.30
N GLY A 121 8.13 -30.72 8.29
CA GLY A 121 7.96 -29.27 8.08
C GLY A 121 7.71 -28.95 6.61
N ASP A 122 6.60 -28.25 6.34
CA ASP A 122 6.27 -27.72 5.01
C ASP A 122 6.50 -26.20 5.00
N VAL A 123 6.67 -25.63 3.81
CA VAL A 123 6.88 -24.20 3.63
C VAL A 123 5.54 -23.55 3.29
N LEU A 124 5.11 -22.63 4.14
CA LEU A 124 4.00 -21.75 3.81
C LEU A 124 4.53 -20.58 2.98
N ILE A 125 3.96 -20.38 1.79
CA ILE A 125 4.36 -19.34 0.84
C ILE A 125 3.28 -18.27 0.80
N ILE A 126 3.64 -17.04 1.12
CA ILE A 126 2.80 -15.85 1.03
C ILE A 126 3.28 -15.04 -0.18
N ASN A 127 2.51 -15.07 -1.27
CA ASN A 127 2.80 -14.27 -2.47
C ASN A 127 2.16 -12.89 -2.34
N LEU A 128 2.93 -11.84 -2.63
CA LEU A 128 2.56 -10.44 -2.50
C LEU A 128 2.58 -9.73 -3.86
N ASP A 129 2.07 -8.49 -3.89
CA ASP A 129 2.13 -7.61 -5.07
C ASP A 129 3.50 -6.98 -5.32
N ALA A 130 4.34 -6.90 -4.28
CA ALA A 130 5.65 -6.27 -4.28
C ALA A 130 6.55 -6.98 -3.25
N PRO A 131 7.85 -6.67 -3.18
CA PRO A 131 8.70 -7.21 -2.12
C PRO A 131 8.09 -6.98 -0.73
N PRO A 132 8.24 -7.94 0.22
CA PRO A 132 7.67 -7.81 1.55
C PRO A 132 8.13 -6.53 2.26
N CYS A 133 7.18 -5.76 2.77
CA CYS A 133 7.44 -4.48 3.42
C CYS A 133 6.62 -4.37 4.70
N ILE A 134 7.27 -4.28 5.86
CA ILE A 134 6.59 -4.05 7.14
C ILE A 134 5.93 -2.67 7.10
N PHE A 135 4.67 -2.60 7.50
CA PHE A 135 4.00 -1.32 7.65
C PHE A 135 4.40 -0.67 8.99
N ASP A 136 4.98 0.52 8.92
CA ASP A 136 5.44 1.30 10.09
C ASP A 136 4.75 2.67 10.21
N GLY A 137 3.84 3.01 9.28
CA GLY A 137 3.16 4.30 9.22
C GLY A 137 4.07 5.50 8.91
N SER A 138 5.32 5.27 8.50
CA SER A 138 6.30 6.33 8.21
C SER A 138 6.32 6.75 6.74
N THR A 139 5.78 5.91 5.85
CA THR A 139 5.83 6.12 4.40
C THR A 139 5.15 7.43 3.97
N VAL A 140 5.92 8.32 3.33
CA VAL A 140 5.42 9.54 2.69
C VAL A 140 5.30 9.30 1.19
N THR A 141 4.07 9.31 0.68
CA THR A 141 3.81 9.17 -0.76
C THR A 141 4.27 10.41 -1.52
N ARG A 142 4.98 10.22 -2.62
CA ARG A 142 5.42 11.31 -3.50
C ARG A 142 4.55 11.42 -4.74
N VAL A 143 4.59 12.59 -5.37
CA VAL A 143 3.99 12.80 -6.69
C VAL A 143 4.59 11.81 -7.70
N THR A 144 3.75 11.26 -8.58
CA THR A 144 4.20 10.44 -9.70
C THR A 144 4.71 11.33 -10.84
N LYS A 145 5.26 10.72 -11.91
CA LYS A 145 5.69 11.48 -13.10
C LYS A 145 4.53 12.18 -13.80
N GLU A 146 3.33 11.64 -13.65
CA GLU A 146 2.08 12.13 -14.22
C GLU A 146 1.49 13.29 -13.42
N GLY A 147 2.08 13.66 -12.27
CA GLY A 147 1.63 14.81 -11.48
C GLY A 147 0.47 14.50 -10.52
N LEU A 148 0.13 13.22 -10.33
CA LEU A 148 -0.84 12.75 -9.34
C LEU A 148 -0.13 12.24 -8.08
N ILE A 149 -0.82 12.26 -6.95
CA ILE A 149 -0.36 11.62 -5.71
C ILE A 149 -1.34 10.51 -5.38
N PHE A 150 -0.89 9.26 -5.36
CA PHE A 150 -1.74 8.09 -5.17
C PHE A 150 -1.54 7.47 -3.78
N LEU A 151 -2.58 7.46 -2.97
CA LEU A 151 -2.58 7.04 -1.57
C LEU A 151 -3.37 5.72 -1.42
N PRO A 152 -2.73 4.55 -1.63
CA PRO A 152 -3.40 3.27 -1.52
C PRO A 152 -3.70 2.90 -0.07
N ALA A 153 -4.73 2.08 0.14
CA ALA A 153 -5.14 1.58 1.45
C ALA A 153 -3.99 0.91 2.25
N LYS A 154 -3.07 0.23 1.56
CA LYS A 154 -1.93 -0.46 2.21
C LYS A 154 -1.00 0.49 2.99
N LEU A 155 -0.98 1.76 2.63
CA LEU A 155 -0.18 2.81 3.27
C LEU A 155 -0.96 3.63 4.31
N ALA A 156 -2.22 3.27 4.59
CA ALA A 156 -3.05 3.99 5.54
C ALA A 156 -2.70 3.61 6.99
N THR A 157 -2.43 4.60 7.84
CA THR A 157 -2.48 4.40 9.29
C THR A 157 -3.94 4.41 9.74
N THR A 158 -4.36 3.38 10.48
CA THR A 158 -5.70 3.32 11.05
C THR A 158 -5.63 3.56 12.56
N SER A 159 -6.63 4.27 13.10
CA SER A 159 -6.79 4.45 14.54
C SER A 159 -8.23 4.22 14.96
N GLY A 160 -8.41 3.87 16.23
CA GLY A 160 -9.71 3.47 16.78
C GLY A 160 -9.96 1.97 16.65
N GLU A 161 -11.16 1.56 17.04
CA GLU A 161 -11.52 0.14 17.13
C GLU A 161 -11.87 -0.45 15.76
N ASN A 162 -11.42 -1.67 15.49
CA ASN A 162 -11.73 -2.51 14.32
C ASN A 162 -11.26 -2.01 12.94
N LEU A 163 -11.07 -0.71 12.75
CA LEU A 163 -10.62 -0.14 11.48
C LEU A 163 -9.23 -0.68 11.10
N ARG A 164 -9.12 -1.31 9.93
CA ARG A 164 -7.93 -2.04 9.51
C ARG A 164 -7.78 -2.06 8.00
N TYR A 165 -6.56 -2.35 7.55
CA TYR A 165 -6.30 -2.67 6.16
C TYR A 165 -6.61 -4.15 5.88
N GLU A 166 -7.41 -4.41 4.86
CA GLU A 166 -7.80 -5.73 4.38
C GLU A 166 -7.05 -6.06 3.08
N PRO A 167 -5.98 -6.88 3.13
CA PRO A 167 -5.00 -7.01 2.06
C PRO A 167 -5.40 -8.00 0.94
N GLN A 168 -6.55 -8.68 1.05
CA GLN A 168 -6.99 -9.60 0.01
C GLN A 168 -7.28 -8.83 -1.28
N PRO A 169 -6.98 -9.35 -2.49
CA PRO A 169 -7.01 -8.53 -3.71
C PRO A 169 -8.41 -7.98 -4.04
N HIS A 170 -9.45 -8.77 -3.78
CA HIS A 170 -10.84 -8.37 -3.98
C HIS A 170 -11.32 -7.32 -2.97
N LYS A 171 -10.60 -7.13 -1.85
CA LYS A 171 -10.86 -6.12 -0.82
C LYS A 171 -9.91 -4.93 -0.95
N ASN A 172 -8.61 -5.15 -0.74
CA ASN A 172 -7.53 -4.17 -0.83
C ASN A 172 -7.98 -2.79 -0.35
N THR A 173 -8.42 -2.70 0.90
CA THR A 173 -9.17 -1.54 1.40
C THR A 173 -8.90 -1.28 2.86
N VAL A 174 -9.03 -0.03 3.28
CA VAL A 174 -9.29 0.28 4.68
C VAL A 174 -10.78 0.02 4.91
N GLY A 175 -11.09 -1.02 5.68
CA GLY A 175 -12.44 -1.49 5.93
C GLY A 175 -12.70 -1.74 7.41
N TYR A 176 -13.80 -2.45 7.72
CA TYR A 176 -14.31 -2.60 9.10
C TYR A 176 -14.54 -1.26 9.83
N TRP A 177 -14.91 -0.21 9.09
CA TRP A 177 -15.13 1.11 9.65
C TRP A 177 -16.48 1.23 10.36
N SER A 178 -16.64 0.53 11.48
CA SER A 178 -17.89 0.43 12.24
C SER A 178 -18.05 1.50 13.32
N ASN A 179 -17.01 2.28 13.62
CA ASN A 179 -17.00 3.27 14.69
C ASN A 179 -16.66 4.67 14.14
N VAL A 180 -17.49 5.67 14.46
CA VAL A 180 -17.28 7.07 14.03
C VAL A 180 -16.04 7.72 14.65
N LYS A 181 -15.52 7.17 15.75
CA LYS A 181 -14.29 7.63 16.40
C LYS A 181 -13.02 7.12 15.70
N ALA A 182 -13.13 6.13 14.83
CA ALA A 182 -12.00 5.58 14.10
C ALA A 182 -11.64 6.47 12.90
N THR A 183 -10.35 6.59 12.58
CA THR A 183 -9.86 7.46 11.50
C THR A 183 -8.80 6.76 10.65
N ALA A 184 -8.74 7.13 9.36
CA ALA A 184 -7.72 6.66 8.42
C ALA A 184 -6.85 7.83 7.97
N GLU A 185 -5.54 7.62 7.96
CA GLU A 185 -4.54 8.66 7.71
C GLU A 185 -3.49 8.21 6.69
N TRP A 186 -3.08 9.12 5.83
CA TRP A 186 -1.98 8.94 4.88
C TRP A 186 -1.03 10.12 4.97
N LYS A 187 0.27 9.85 4.76
CA LYS A 187 1.28 10.90 4.61
C LYS A 187 1.66 11.04 3.14
N LEU A 188 1.78 12.28 2.70
CA LEU A 188 2.16 12.65 1.34
C LEU A 188 3.09 13.85 1.31
N SER A 189 3.77 14.04 0.20
CA SER A 189 4.51 15.27 -0.11
C SER A 189 3.88 15.93 -1.34
N THR A 190 3.87 17.25 -1.36
CA THR A 190 3.46 18.03 -2.52
C THR A 190 4.70 18.62 -3.17
N SER A 191 4.83 18.48 -4.49
CA SER A 191 5.99 19.00 -5.23
C SER A 191 5.77 20.42 -5.78
N GLN A 192 4.54 20.93 -5.71
CA GLN A 192 4.14 22.26 -6.18
C GLN A 192 3.00 22.80 -5.32
N LYS A 193 3.03 24.10 -5.00
CA LYS A 193 1.89 24.80 -4.41
C LYS A 193 0.75 24.91 -5.43
N GLY A 194 -0.49 24.78 -4.98
CA GLY A 194 -1.68 25.13 -5.76
C GLY A 194 -2.88 24.24 -5.49
N SER A 195 -3.79 24.23 -6.45
CA SER A 195 -5.06 23.51 -6.38
C SER A 195 -4.88 22.01 -6.63
N TYR A 196 -5.52 21.20 -5.79
CA TYR A 196 -5.61 19.75 -5.94
C TYR A 196 -7.07 19.32 -5.79
N GLU A 197 -7.59 18.65 -6.81
CA GLU A 197 -8.83 17.90 -6.70
C GLU A 197 -8.55 16.56 -6.00
N ILE A 198 -9.43 16.16 -5.10
CA ILE A 198 -9.28 14.94 -4.33
C ILE A 198 -10.36 13.94 -4.74
N ASP A 199 -9.91 12.78 -5.20
CA ASP A 199 -10.77 11.65 -5.50
C ASP A 199 -10.60 10.56 -4.43
N ILE A 200 -11.70 9.94 -4.03
CA ILE A 200 -11.73 8.75 -3.20
C ILE A 200 -12.24 7.56 -4.00
N LEU A 201 -11.57 6.41 -3.86
CA LEU A 201 -12.07 5.15 -4.35
C LEU A 201 -12.80 4.44 -3.22
N GLN A 202 -14.13 4.59 -3.20
CA GLN A 202 -14.97 4.11 -2.11
C GLN A 202 -15.81 2.91 -2.51
N GLY A 203 -16.03 2.01 -1.55
CA GLY A 203 -17.08 0.99 -1.59
C GLY A 203 -18.03 1.18 -0.40
N CYS A 204 -19.30 0.88 -0.59
CA CYS A 204 -20.33 1.02 0.45
C CYS A 204 -21.49 0.06 0.18
N GLY A 205 -21.81 -0.79 1.16
CA GLY A 205 -22.89 -1.77 1.05
C GLY A 205 -24.29 -1.17 0.89
N THR A 206 -25.22 -1.96 0.36
CA THR A 206 -26.64 -1.59 0.26
C THR A 206 -27.19 -1.18 1.63
N GLY A 207 -27.76 0.02 1.73
CA GLY A 207 -28.32 0.55 2.98
C GLY A 207 -27.29 1.13 3.96
N HIS A 208 -26.01 1.20 3.60
CA HIS A 208 -24.95 1.79 4.46
C HIS A 208 -24.55 3.23 4.08
N GLY A 209 -25.02 3.75 2.96
CA GLY A 209 -24.71 5.11 2.50
C GLY A 209 -25.24 6.21 3.44
N GLY A 210 -24.82 7.45 3.21
CA GLY A 210 -25.27 8.62 3.96
C GLY A 210 -24.39 9.01 5.15
N SER A 211 -23.30 8.29 5.41
CA SER A 211 -22.27 8.72 6.38
C SER A 211 -21.64 10.03 5.92
N THR A 212 -21.53 11.02 6.80
CA THR A 212 -20.77 12.26 6.53
C THR A 212 -19.34 12.07 7.04
N VAL A 213 -18.36 12.36 6.18
CA VAL A 213 -16.94 12.27 6.50
C VAL A 213 -16.29 13.63 6.23
N GLU A 214 -15.49 14.11 7.18
CA GLU A 214 -14.62 15.26 6.98
C GLU A 214 -13.24 14.76 6.60
N MET A 215 -12.79 15.13 5.41
CA MET A 215 -11.40 15.00 4.99
C MET A 215 -10.64 16.24 5.43
N GLN A 216 -9.58 16.03 6.19
CA GLN A 216 -8.65 17.06 6.66
C GLN A 216 -7.31 16.87 5.96
N ILE A 217 -6.71 17.94 5.46
CA ILE A 217 -5.39 17.90 4.83
C ILE A 217 -4.67 19.24 4.99
N GLY A 218 -3.52 19.23 5.65
CA GLY A 218 -2.83 20.46 6.04
C GLY A 218 -3.77 21.36 6.86
N ASN A 219 -4.01 22.59 6.40
CA ASN A 219 -4.93 23.54 7.01
C ASN A 219 -6.32 23.56 6.36
N GLU A 220 -6.58 22.69 5.39
CA GLU A 220 -7.85 22.61 4.66
C GLU A 220 -8.70 21.45 5.18
N SER A 221 -10.02 21.61 5.11
CA SER A 221 -10.97 20.51 5.31
C SER A 221 -12.14 20.56 4.32
N ARG A 222 -12.65 19.39 3.93
CA ARG A 222 -13.84 19.25 3.08
C ARG A 222 -14.71 18.12 3.61
N SER A 223 -16.00 18.39 3.75
CA SER A 223 -16.99 17.36 4.10
C SER A 223 -17.60 16.76 2.85
N PHE A 224 -17.81 15.45 2.85
CA PHE A 224 -18.57 14.76 1.82
C PHE A 224 -19.49 13.70 2.42
N VAL A 225 -20.49 13.31 1.65
CA VAL A 225 -21.42 12.22 2.00
C VAL A 225 -21.03 10.97 1.23
N VAL A 226 -20.88 9.86 1.95
CA VAL A 226 -20.63 8.54 1.39
C VAL A 226 -21.84 8.09 0.57
N GLU A 227 -21.59 7.67 -0.67
CA GLU A 227 -22.62 7.15 -1.56
C GLU A 227 -22.72 5.63 -1.44
N GLY A 228 -23.94 5.09 -1.46
CA GLY A 228 -24.14 3.66 -1.53
C GLY A 228 -23.71 3.12 -2.89
N THR A 229 -22.95 2.02 -2.90
CA THR A 229 -22.43 1.39 -4.14
C THR A 229 -23.03 0.00 -4.40
N GLY A 230 -24.01 -0.40 -3.60
CA GLY A 230 -24.67 -1.71 -3.65
C GLY A 230 -23.93 -2.79 -2.86
N HIS A 231 -22.59 -2.81 -2.90
CA HIS A 231 -21.78 -3.79 -2.17
C HIS A 231 -20.45 -3.15 -1.72
N PHE A 232 -19.88 -3.56 -0.59
CA PHE A 232 -18.63 -2.98 -0.08
C PHE A 232 -17.43 -3.13 -1.02
N GLN A 233 -17.48 -4.12 -1.93
CA GLN A 233 -16.43 -4.35 -2.93
C GLN A 233 -16.74 -3.75 -4.30
N ASN A 234 -17.87 -3.03 -4.44
CA ASN A 234 -18.19 -2.27 -5.65
C ASN A 234 -17.55 -0.89 -5.56
N PHE A 235 -16.24 -0.85 -5.80
CA PHE A 235 -15.49 0.39 -5.67
C PHE A 235 -15.78 1.37 -6.81
N VAL A 236 -16.08 2.62 -6.46
CA VAL A 236 -16.31 3.72 -7.41
C VAL A 236 -15.43 4.92 -7.08
N TRP A 237 -14.82 5.51 -8.10
CA TRP A 237 -14.10 6.77 -7.96
C TRP A 237 -15.08 7.92 -7.81
N ARG A 238 -14.88 8.76 -6.79
CA ARG A 238 -15.67 9.98 -6.57
C ARG A 238 -14.77 11.15 -6.22
N THR A 239 -14.94 12.26 -6.92
CA THR A 239 -14.41 13.56 -6.51
C THR A 239 -15.12 14.02 -5.25
N VAL A 240 -14.38 14.30 -4.18
CA VAL A 240 -14.93 14.72 -2.87
C VAL A 240 -14.62 16.17 -2.52
N GLY A 241 -13.86 16.87 -3.38
CA GLY A 241 -13.65 18.31 -3.28
C GLY A 241 -12.30 18.74 -3.81
N THR A 242 -12.03 20.04 -3.67
CA THR A 242 -10.77 20.69 -4.08
C THR A 242 -10.17 21.44 -2.90
N VAL A 243 -8.86 21.36 -2.76
CA VAL A 243 -8.08 22.02 -1.71
C VAL A 243 -6.90 22.78 -2.30
N GLU A 244 -6.45 23.83 -1.61
CA GLU A 244 -5.22 24.54 -1.94
C GLU A 244 -4.11 24.06 -0.99
N LEU A 245 -3.02 23.53 -1.54
CA LEU A 245 -1.92 23.00 -0.74
C LEU A 245 -0.62 23.78 -1.00
N PRO A 246 0.22 24.01 0.03
CA PRO A 246 1.56 24.52 -0.16
C PRO A 246 2.47 23.47 -0.82
N LEU A 247 3.69 23.89 -1.19
CA LEU A 247 4.81 22.97 -1.37
C LEU A 247 5.25 22.49 0.02
N ASP A 248 5.24 21.18 0.26
CA ASP A 248 5.54 20.60 1.57
C ASP A 248 6.08 19.17 1.43
N GLU A 249 7.13 18.87 2.19
CA GLU A 249 7.76 17.55 2.24
C GLU A 249 6.90 16.53 2.99
N THR A 250 6.01 16.95 3.89
CA THR A 250 5.11 16.04 4.61
C THR A 250 3.81 16.73 5.02
N VAL A 251 2.73 16.32 4.37
CA VAL A 251 1.34 16.66 4.71
C VAL A 251 0.61 15.38 5.09
N THR A 252 -0.25 15.46 6.10
CA THR A 252 -1.14 14.35 6.47
C THR A 252 -2.54 14.60 5.88
N LEU A 253 -3.06 13.63 5.13
CA LEU A 253 -4.48 13.54 4.80
C LEU A 253 -5.14 12.61 5.82
N LYS A 254 -6.21 13.07 6.46
CA LYS A 254 -6.97 12.33 7.47
C LYS A 254 -8.46 12.32 7.12
N LEU A 255 -9.08 11.16 7.21
CA LEU A 255 -10.53 11.00 7.07
C LEU A 255 -11.15 10.81 8.46
N VAL A 256 -12.06 11.71 8.82
CA VAL A 256 -12.74 11.76 10.13
C VAL A 256 -14.25 11.62 9.94
N PRO A 257 -14.86 10.48 10.26
CA PRO A 257 -16.31 10.32 10.21
C PRO A 257 -16.99 11.28 11.20
N LYS A 258 -18.09 11.88 10.76
CA LYS A 258 -18.95 12.73 11.60
C LYS A 258 -20.28 12.07 11.90
N SER A 259 -20.77 11.22 11.00
CA SER A 259 -21.97 10.41 11.19
C SER A 259 -21.82 9.05 10.51
N LYS A 260 -22.63 8.08 10.93
CA LYS A 260 -22.69 6.73 10.36
C LYS A 260 -24.10 6.16 10.56
N PRO A 261 -25.07 6.53 9.71
CA PRO A 261 -26.45 6.08 9.85
C PRO A 261 -26.61 4.58 9.60
N GLY A 262 -25.72 3.97 8.81
CA GLY A 262 -25.67 2.54 8.56
C GLY A 262 -24.75 1.75 9.51
N GLY A 263 -24.53 0.48 9.19
CA GLY A 263 -23.64 -0.39 9.97
C GLY A 263 -22.14 -0.02 9.90
N ALA A 264 -21.71 0.63 8.82
CA ALA A 264 -20.30 0.98 8.53
C ALA A 264 -20.23 2.34 7.81
N VAL A 265 -19.10 3.03 7.91
CA VAL A 265 -18.87 4.31 7.24
C VAL A 265 -18.74 4.12 5.73
N MET A 266 -17.68 3.41 5.30
CA MET A 266 -17.37 2.99 3.93
C MET A 266 -16.12 2.10 3.96
N ASP A 267 -15.80 1.48 2.82
CA ASP A 267 -14.51 0.90 2.50
C ASP A 267 -13.72 1.89 1.62
N VAL A 268 -12.45 2.14 1.92
CA VAL A 268 -11.57 3.04 1.14
C VAL A 268 -10.39 2.27 0.56
N ARG A 269 -10.40 2.05 -0.76
CA ARG A 269 -9.30 1.37 -1.46
C ARG A 269 -8.14 2.30 -1.80
N ALA A 270 -8.44 3.55 -2.10
CA ALA A 270 -7.44 4.58 -2.37
C ALA A 270 -8.01 5.99 -2.21
N VAL A 271 -7.11 6.94 -2.01
CA VAL A 271 -7.34 8.37 -2.23
C VAL A 271 -6.33 8.84 -3.27
N ARG A 272 -6.66 9.80 -4.11
CA ARG A 272 -5.66 10.47 -4.95
C ARG A 272 -5.88 11.97 -4.99
N LEU A 273 -4.78 12.69 -5.12
CA LEU A 273 -4.77 14.13 -5.35
C LEU A 273 -4.32 14.38 -6.78
N VAL A 274 -5.09 15.18 -7.49
CA VAL A 274 -4.94 15.43 -8.93
C VAL A 274 -4.90 16.93 -9.15
N ARG A 275 -3.84 17.43 -9.80
CA ARG A 275 -3.80 18.84 -10.17
C ARG A 275 -4.69 19.11 -11.39
N PRO A 276 -5.28 20.30 -11.52
CA PRO A 276 -6.01 20.69 -12.73
C PRO A 276 -5.22 20.38 -14.01
N GLY A 277 -5.90 19.76 -14.98
CA GLY A 277 -5.30 19.36 -16.26
C GLY A 277 -4.47 18.06 -16.25
N THR A 278 -4.34 17.39 -15.10
CA THR A 278 -3.70 16.06 -15.02
C THR A 278 -4.65 14.99 -15.53
N GLU A 279 -4.18 14.13 -16.45
CA GLU A 279 -4.97 12.97 -16.89
C GLU A 279 -5.09 11.95 -15.75
N ARG A 280 -6.30 11.46 -15.53
CA ARG A 280 -6.56 10.40 -14.55
C ARG A 280 -6.26 9.05 -15.21
N SER A 281 -5.16 8.42 -14.82
CA SER A 281 -5.03 6.97 -15.04
C SER A 281 -5.99 6.27 -14.09
N PHE A 282 -7.04 5.67 -14.64
CA PHE A 282 -7.86 4.76 -13.88
C PHE A 282 -7.17 3.40 -13.88
N GLU A 283 -6.50 3.08 -12.78
CA GLU A 283 -5.84 1.79 -12.59
C GLU A 283 -6.91 0.69 -12.66
N SER A 284 -7.02 0.02 -13.81
CA SER A 284 -8.05 -1.00 -14.10
C SER A 284 -7.97 -2.22 -13.17
N GLU A 285 -6.87 -2.38 -12.46
CA GLU A 285 -6.68 -3.39 -11.43
C GLU A 285 -7.36 -3.06 -10.09
N LEU A 286 -7.71 -1.80 -9.87
CA LEU A 286 -8.35 -1.34 -8.64
C LEU A 286 -9.87 -1.28 -8.73
N VAL A 287 -10.41 -1.25 -9.95
CA VAL A 287 -11.83 -1.03 -10.22
C VAL A 287 -12.24 -1.88 -11.42
N ALA A 288 -13.38 -2.56 -11.32
CA ALA A 288 -13.92 -3.28 -12.46
C ALA A 288 -14.13 -2.33 -13.65
N PRO A 289 -13.86 -2.74 -14.91
CA PRO A 289 -13.90 -1.83 -16.06
C PRO A 289 -15.21 -1.06 -16.23
N ASP A 290 -16.33 -1.64 -15.83
CA ASP A 290 -17.68 -1.07 -15.87
C ASP A 290 -17.95 -0.03 -14.77
N ALA A 291 -17.14 0.00 -13.71
CA ALA A 291 -17.21 0.97 -12.62
C ALA A 291 -16.25 2.17 -12.80
N LEU A 292 -15.53 2.23 -13.94
CA LEU A 292 -14.71 3.39 -14.28
C LEU A 292 -15.58 4.61 -14.63
N PRO A 293 -15.23 5.83 -14.19
CA PRO A 293 -15.88 7.03 -14.67
C PRO A 293 -15.80 7.09 -16.19
N LYS A 294 -16.94 7.31 -16.85
CA LYS A 294 -16.95 7.55 -18.30
C LYS A 294 -16.04 8.75 -18.58
N LYS A 295 -15.11 8.63 -19.53
CA LYS A 295 -14.31 9.77 -20.02
C LYS A 295 -15.28 10.91 -20.35
N GLN A 296 -15.11 12.05 -19.67
CA GLN A 296 -15.79 13.29 -20.05
C GLN A 296 -15.18 13.82 -21.34
#